data_AF-A0A9P0I4T1-F1
#
_entry.id   AF-A0A9P0I4T1-F1
#
_cell.length_a   1.000
_cell.length_b   1.000
_cell.length_c   1.000
_cell.angle_alpha   90.00
_cell.angle_beta   90.00
_cell.angle_gamma   90.00
#
_symmetry.space_group_name_H-M   'P 1'
#
loop_
_entity.id
_entity.type
_entity.pdbx_description
1 polymer ?
#
loop_
_entity_poly.entity_id
_entity_poly.type
_entity_poly.pdbx_seq_one_letter_code
_entity_poly.pdbx_strand_id
1 'polypeptide(L)'
;MSTLGTLPVILISSFEEAAAKAIVSELIDNDVTDTYIQGEQSGDRVWKLVNKYYTANVRVHILTDNGQLGVSPESIEAHIIHLTDEELEDDSVWCRRATGASGAWRRAAVRLVVADCDAETGGPLAAWSAAQRAELLAWRGAPPDDGPERARDALHAHVWPGLQREGRAARLPPLLSSESWSSSGGSDESDSEAEELRAVEQAEAFAAALGSLGAAAAARPPAGAGSGTERLDHAEALVQAFCRALGYDMDSC
;
A
#
# COMPACT_ATOMS: atom_id res chain seq x y z
N MET A 1 -26.45 -4.50 16.71
CA MET A 1 -25.04 -4.34 17.12
C MET A 1 -24.29 -3.79 15.94
N SER A 2 -23.66 -2.62 16.08
CA SER A 2 -22.91 -2.00 14.98
C SER A 2 -21.68 -2.85 14.65
N THR A 3 -21.57 -3.31 13.40
CA THR A 3 -20.43 -4.08 12.89
C THR A 3 -19.25 -3.19 12.50
N LEU A 4 -19.34 -1.87 12.73
CA LEU A 4 -18.27 -0.91 12.45
C LEU A 4 -16.98 -1.18 13.23
N GLY A 5 -17.07 -1.75 14.42
CA GLY A 5 -15.91 -2.02 15.28
C GLY A 5 -14.99 -3.13 14.78
N THR A 6 -15.42 -3.91 13.79
CA THR A 6 -14.64 -5.03 13.23
C THR A 6 -14.01 -4.72 11.88
N LEU A 7 -14.32 -3.55 11.30
CA LEU A 7 -13.78 -3.16 9.99
C LEU A 7 -12.38 -2.55 10.15
N PRO A 8 -11.45 -2.83 9.22
CA PRO A 8 -10.21 -2.07 9.13
C PRO A 8 -10.52 -0.60 8.82
N VAL A 9 -9.66 0.29 9.32
CA VAL A 9 -9.89 1.73 9.35
C VAL A 9 -8.88 2.48 8.47
N ILE A 10 -9.41 3.40 7.67
CA ILE A 10 -8.67 4.50 7.05
C ILE A 10 -8.85 5.72 7.95
N LEU A 11 -7.76 6.18 8.56
CA LEU A 11 -7.75 7.41 9.34
C LEU A 11 -7.44 8.61 8.44
N ILE A 12 -8.24 9.66 8.50
CA ILE A 12 -7.97 10.93 7.82
C ILE A 12 -7.79 12.01 8.87
N SER A 13 -6.57 12.53 9.00
CA SER A 13 -6.24 13.65 9.88
C SER A 13 -6.28 14.97 9.13
N SER A 14 -7.05 15.93 9.62
CA SER A 14 -7.16 17.26 9.00
C SER A 14 -7.42 18.35 10.04
N PHE A 15 -7.17 19.60 9.67
CA PHE A 15 -7.53 20.76 10.49
C PHE A 15 -9.05 20.85 10.68
N GLU A 16 -9.79 20.84 9.57
CA GLU A 16 -11.25 21.00 9.53
C GLU A 16 -11.96 19.71 9.12
N GLU A 17 -13.07 19.43 9.79
CA GLU A 17 -13.94 18.30 9.44
C GLU A 17 -14.56 18.46 8.04
N ALA A 18 -14.85 19.70 7.62
CA ALA A 18 -15.42 19.97 6.30
C ALA A 18 -14.46 19.60 5.16
N ALA A 19 -13.19 19.96 5.29
CA ALA A 19 -12.14 19.60 4.32
C ALA A 19 -11.94 18.07 4.26
N ALA A 20 -11.87 17.42 5.43
CA ALA A 20 -11.80 15.96 5.48
C ALA A 20 -13.02 15.30 4.82
N LYS A 21 -14.23 15.81 5.03
CA LYS A 21 -15.46 15.31 4.37
C LYS A 21 -15.43 15.47 2.85
N ALA A 22 -14.83 16.55 2.34
CA ALA A 22 -14.63 16.75 0.91
C ALA A 22 -13.71 15.67 0.33
N ILE A 23 -12.55 15.43 0.97
CA ILE A 23 -11.62 14.35 0.60
C ILE A 23 -12.32 12.99 0.64
N VAL A 24 -13.06 12.70 1.70
CA VAL A 24 -13.82 11.43 1.82
C VAL A 24 -14.80 11.27 0.67
N SER A 25 -15.52 12.32 0.30
CA SER A 25 -16.52 12.27 -0.77
C SER A 25 -15.88 12.12 -2.15
N GLU A 26 -14.66 12.61 -2.33
CA GLU A 26 -13.87 12.41 -3.54
C GLU A 26 -13.12 11.08 -3.55
N LEU A 27 -12.83 10.49 -2.40
CA LEU A 27 -12.12 9.22 -2.32
C LEU A 27 -13.08 8.04 -2.52
N ILE A 28 -14.26 8.09 -1.88
CA ILE A 28 -15.23 7.00 -1.87
C ILE A 28 -16.09 7.04 -3.14
N ASP A 29 -16.13 5.91 -3.86
CA ASP A 29 -17.00 5.70 -5.02
C ASP A 29 -18.20 4.77 -4.73
N ASN A 30 -18.08 3.87 -3.75
CA ASN A 30 -19.08 2.88 -3.37
C ASN A 30 -19.38 2.92 -1.87
N ASP A 31 -20.18 3.90 -1.47
CA ASP A 31 -20.59 4.13 -0.09
C ASP A 31 -21.67 3.11 0.32
N VAL A 32 -21.38 2.32 1.35
CA VAL A 32 -22.29 1.32 1.92
C VAL A 32 -22.61 1.59 3.38
N THR A 33 -22.40 2.83 3.85
CA THR A 33 -22.56 3.24 5.26
C THR A 33 -23.91 2.82 5.85
N ASP A 34 -25.00 2.97 5.10
CA ASP A 34 -26.36 2.63 5.53
C ASP A 34 -26.54 1.15 5.91
N THR A 35 -25.71 0.27 5.36
CA THR A 35 -25.75 -1.17 5.67
C THR A 35 -25.08 -1.53 7.00
N TYR A 36 -24.25 -0.63 7.53
CA TYR A 36 -23.46 -0.84 8.76
C TYR A 36 -23.96 0.01 9.93
N ILE A 37 -24.55 1.18 9.66
CA ILE A 37 -25.01 2.13 10.68
C ILE A 37 -26.52 2.04 10.83
N GLN A 38 -26.99 1.15 11.69
CA GLN A 38 -28.38 1.15 12.14
C GLN A 38 -28.53 2.06 13.35
N GLY A 39 -28.80 3.35 13.10
CA GLY A 39 -29.20 4.29 14.14
C GLY A 39 -28.11 4.64 15.15
N GLU A 40 -27.15 5.45 14.71
CA GLU A 40 -26.42 6.45 15.53
C GLU A 40 -25.61 7.34 14.57
N GLN A 41 -25.51 8.64 14.88
CA GLN A 41 -24.84 9.66 14.06
C GLN A 41 -23.31 9.51 14.12
N SER A 42 -22.76 8.35 13.73
CA SER A 42 -21.32 8.28 13.50
C SER A 42 -21.02 9.11 12.24
N GLY A 43 -20.12 10.09 12.35
CA GLY A 43 -19.62 10.86 11.21
C GLY A 43 -18.75 10.03 10.25
N ASP A 44 -18.53 8.76 10.57
CA ASP A 44 -17.72 7.84 9.79
C ASP A 44 -18.50 7.25 8.62
N ARG A 45 -17.79 6.99 7.53
CA ARG A 45 -18.33 6.35 6.34
C ARG A 45 -17.78 4.94 6.19
N VAL A 46 -18.51 4.08 5.49
CA VAL A 46 -18.03 2.75 5.10
C VAL A 46 -17.89 2.71 3.60
N TRP A 47 -16.66 2.51 3.15
CA TRP A 47 -16.32 2.35 1.74
C TRP A 47 -16.22 0.87 1.41
N LYS A 48 -16.99 0.44 0.41
CA LYS A 48 -16.82 -0.87 -0.20
C LYS A 48 -15.80 -0.78 -1.35
N LEU A 49 -14.54 -1.06 -1.03
CA LEU A 49 -13.48 -1.21 -2.02
C LEU A 49 -13.79 -2.42 -2.90
N VAL A 50 -14.00 -2.19 -4.19
CA VAL A 50 -14.19 -3.24 -5.19
C VAL A 50 -13.13 -3.07 -6.27
N ASN A 51 -12.31 -4.09 -6.48
CA ASN A 51 -11.45 -4.17 -7.66
C ASN A 51 -11.56 -5.56 -8.29
N LYS A 52 -10.87 -5.76 -9.42
CA LYS A 52 -10.86 -7.02 -10.17
C LYS A 52 -10.41 -8.24 -9.35
N TYR A 53 -9.71 -8.03 -8.23
CA TYR A 53 -9.08 -9.09 -7.45
C TYR A 53 -9.85 -9.39 -6.15
N TYR A 54 -10.45 -8.38 -5.54
CA TYR A 54 -11.13 -8.51 -4.25
C TYR A 54 -12.18 -7.43 -4.00
N THR A 55 -13.05 -7.73 -3.06
CA THR A 55 -13.94 -6.78 -2.39
C THR A 55 -13.55 -6.67 -0.91
N ALA A 56 -13.49 -5.48 -0.35
CA ALA A 56 -13.29 -5.23 1.08
C ALA A 56 -14.18 -4.08 1.56
N ASN A 57 -14.65 -4.14 2.80
CA ASN A 57 -15.37 -3.03 3.43
C ASN A 57 -14.45 -2.39 4.46
N VAL A 58 -14.23 -1.09 4.33
CA VAL A 58 -13.31 -0.32 5.18
C VAL A 58 -14.07 0.84 5.81
N ARG A 59 -13.76 1.15 7.07
CA ARG A 59 -14.32 2.30 7.76
C ARG A 59 -13.40 3.50 7.53
N VAL A 60 -13.96 4.64 7.15
CA VAL A 60 -13.21 5.90 7.03
C VAL A 60 -13.55 6.76 8.24
N HIS A 61 -12.53 7.03 9.06
CA HIS A 61 -12.65 7.80 10.30
C HIS A 61 -11.92 9.13 10.16
N ILE A 62 -12.60 10.22 10.50
CA ILE A 62 -12.04 11.57 10.45
C ILE A 62 -11.54 11.95 11.86
N LEU A 63 -10.28 12.38 11.94
CA LEU A 63 -9.69 12.94 13.15
C LEU A 63 -9.30 14.39 12.90
N THR A 64 -9.99 15.31 13.55
CA THR A 64 -9.59 16.73 13.56
C THR A 64 -8.44 16.95 14.55
N ASP A 65 -7.68 18.04 14.38
CA ASP A 65 -6.52 18.33 15.25
C ASP A 65 -6.86 18.43 16.75
N ASN A 66 -8.09 18.87 17.06
CA ASN A 66 -8.59 18.96 18.43
C ASN A 66 -9.50 17.77 18.81
N GLY A 67 -9.66 16.82 17.90
CA GLY A 67 -10.48 15.63 18.09
C GLY A 67 -9.78 14.57 18.94
N GLN A 68 -10.57 13.65 19.48
CA GLN A 68 -10.06 12.44 20.11
C GLN A 68 -10.23 11.27 19.16
N LEU A 69 -9.22 10.38 19.12
CA LEU A 69 -9.29 9.17 18.31
C LEU A 69 -10.40 8.25 18.84
N GLY A 70 -11.49 8.15 18.08
CA GLY A 70 -12.68 7.35 18.45
C GLY A 70 -12.61 5.89 18.03
N VAL A 71 -11.44 5.42 17.58
CA VAL A 71 -11.21 4.08 17.05
C VAL A 71 -9.98 3.45 17.71
N SER A 72 -9.90 2.11 17.67
CA SER A 72 -8.70 1.41 18.12
C SER A 72 -7.53 1.75 17.20
N PRO A 73 -6.37 2.17 17.73
CA PRO A 73 -5.17 2.38 16.92
C PRO A 73 -4.75 1.12 16.13
N GLU A 74 -5.13 -0.06 16.62
CA GLU A 74 -4.75 -1.34 16.02
C GLU A 74 -5.56 -1.71 14.78
N SER A 75 -6.75 -1.13 14.61
CA SER A 75 -7.57 -1.35 13.42
C SER A 75 -7.23 -0.40 12.28
N ILE A 76 -6.30 0.54 12.49
CA ILE A 76 -5.91 1.53 11.49
C ILE A 76 -4.86 0.91 10.55
N GLU A 77 -5.26 0.66 9.32
CA GLU A 77 -4.41 0.07 8.27
C GLU A 77 -3.86 1.15 7.32
N ALA A 78 -4.57 2.27 7.18
CA ALA A 78 -4.16 3.41 6.38
C ALA A 78 -4.33 4.72 7.15
N HIS A 79 -3.38 5.65 6.96
CA HIS A 79 -3.46 6.99 7.53
C HIS A 79 -3.13 8.04 6.47
N ILE A 80 -4.08 8.93 6.24
CA ILE A 80 -4.00 10.08 5.34
C ILE A 80 -3.89 11.34 6.19
N ILE A 81 -2.85 12.13 5.99
CA ILE A 81 -2.70 13.46 6.58
C ILE A 81 -3.04 14.48 5.51
N HIS A 82 -4.13 15.21 5.68
CA HIS A 82 -4.49 16.35 4.83
C HIS A 82 -3.77 17.61 5.32
N LEU A 83 -3.22 18.42 4.43
CA LEU A 83 -2.55 19.68 4.68
C LEU A 83 -3.10 20.78 3.75
N THR A 84 -3.47 21.93 4.32
CA THR A 84 -3.77 23.13 3.55
C THR A 84 -2.50 23.86 3.14
N ASP A 85 -2.59 24.80 2.19
CA ASP A 85 -1.44 25.59 1.70
C ASP A 85 -0.64 26.26 2.84
N GLU A 86 -1.33 26.82 3.84
CA GLU A 86 -0.70 27.47 5.00
C GLU A 86 0.08 26.50 5.91
N GLU A 87 -0.23 25.20 5.83
CA GLU A 87 0.35 24.16 6.68
C GLU A 87 1.57 23.49 6.04
N LEU A 88 1.87 23.78 4.76
CA LEU A 88 2.96 23.16 4.00
C LEU A 88 4.36 23.58 4.45
N GLU A 89 4.47 24.69 5.18
CA GLU A 89 5.74 25.20 5.70
C GLU A 89 5.92 24.90 7.20
N ASP A 90 4.86 24.49 7.90
CA ASP A 90 4.89 24.26 9.35
C ASP A 90 5.11 22.78 9.68
N ASP A 91 6.37 22.44 9.97
CA ASP A 91 6.77 21.07 10.30
C ASP A 91 6.12 20.52 11.56
N SER A 92 5.66 21.38 12.45
CA SER A 92 4.95 20.98 13.66
C SER A 92 3.59 20.38 13.35
N VAL A 93 2.93 20.77 12.25
CA VAL A 93 1.57 20.33 11.90
C VAL A 93 1.56 18.86 11.47
N TRP A 94 2.31 18.49 10.44
CA TRP A 94 2.32 17.11 9.97
C TRP A 94 2.98 16.16 10.99
N CYS A 95 3.98 16.62 11.74
CA CYS A 95 4.55 15.83 12.84
C CYS A 95 3.53 15.59 13.96
N ARG A 96 2.76 16.61 14.34
CA ARG A 96 1.68 16.50 15.33
C ARG A 96 0.59 15.55 14.84
N ARG A 97 0.14 15.64 13.59
CA ARG A 97 -0.91 14.75 13.05
C ARG A 97 -0.45 13.28 12.99
N ALA A 98 0.79 13.04 12.58
CA ALA A 98 1.37 11.70 12.58
C ALA A 98 1.48 11.09 14.00
N THR A 99 1.83 11.91 15.00
CA THR A 99 1.96 11.44 16.39
C THR A 99 0.62 11.38 17.13
N GLY A 100 -0.32 12.26 16.80
CA GLY A 100 -1.65 12.36 17.41
C GLY A 100 -2.52 11.13 17.19
N ALA A 101 -2.23 10.32 16.18
CA ALA A 101 -2.90 9.05 15.93
C ALA A 101 -2.44 7.90 16.87
N SER A 102 -1.89 8.20 18.05
CA SER A 102 -1.49 7.20 19.07
C SER A 102 -0.56 6.10 18.53
N GLY A 103 0.37 6.48 17.66
CA GLY A 103 1.33 5.57 17.02
C GLY A 103 0.78 4.79 15.82
N ALA A 104 -0.50 4.96 15.47
CA ALA A 104 -1.10 4.31 14.30
C ALA A 104 -0.38 4.68 13.00
N TRP A 105 0.11 5.92 12.85
CA TRP A 105 0.92 6.32 11.69
C TRP A 105 2.06 5.35 11.41
N ARG A 106 2.82 4.93 12.42
CA ARG A 106 3.95 4.00 12.23
C ARG A 106 3.50 2.57 11.92
N ARG A 107 2.30 2.18 12.32
CA ARG A 107 1.75 0.84 12.07
C ARG A 107 1.01 0.74 10.74
N ALA A 108 0.42 1.84 10.28
CA ALA A 108 -0.33 1.91 9.04
C ALA A 108 0.53 1.40 7.87
N ALA A 109 -0.04 0.47 7.11
CA ALA A 109 0.59 -0.08 5.92
C ALA A 109 0.61 0.94 4.78
N VAL A 110 -0.45 1.75 4.68
CA VAL A 110 -0.56 2.84 3.72
C VAL A 110 -0.45 4.18 4.44
N ARG A 111 0.52 5.01 4.06
CA ARG A 111 0.75 6.34 4.64
C ARG A 111 0.75 7.36 3.52
N LEU A 112 -0.24 8.25 3.53
CA LEU A 112 -0.38 9.29 2.52
C LEU A 112 -0.33 10.66 3.19
N VAL A 113 0.36 11.59 2.56
CA VAL A 113 0.30 13.01 2.88
C VAL A 113 -0.31 13.68 1.68
N VAL A 114 -1.42 14.37 1.89
CA VAL A 114 -2.21 15.01 0.84
C VAL A 114 -2.17 16.50 1.09
N ALA A 115 -1.57 17.23 0.16
CA ALA A 115 -1.53 18.70 0.14
C ALA A 115 -2.59 19.24 -0.81
N ASP A 116 -3.27 20.34 -0.47
CA ASP A 116 -4.25 20.94 -1.39
C ASP A 116 -3.59 21.37 -2.71
N CYS A 117 -2.39 21.95 -2.67
CA CYS A 117 -1.63 22.35 -3.86
C CYS A 117 -0.36 21.50 -4.10
N ASP A 118 0.35 21.80 -5.18
CA ASP A 118 1.63 21.18 -5.52
C ASP A 118 2.69 21.53 -4.48
N ALA A 119 3.05 20.55 -3.65
CA ALA A 119 4.15 20.68 -2.70
C ALA A 119 5.51 20.66 -3.41
N GLU A 120 6.46 21.45 -2.92
CA GLU A 120 7.81 21.49 -3.50
C GLU A 120 8.52 20.13 -3.42
N THR A 121 8.86 19.57 -4.58
CA THR A 121 9.74 18.39 -4.68
C THR A 121 11.14 18.73 -4.15
N GLY A 122 11.40 18.38 -2.90
CA GLY A 122 12.69 18.60 -2.22
C GLY A 122 12.60 19.44 -0.94
N GLY A 123 11.42 19.96 -0.60
CA GLY A 123 11.20 20.69 0.65
C GLY A 123 11.24 19.81 1.91
N PRO A 124 11.16 20.42 3.12
CA PRO A 124 11.13 19.70 4.39
C PRO A 124 10.02 18.65 4.47
N LEU A 125 8.84 18.97 3.92
CA LEU A 125 7.70 18.06 3.84
C LEU A 125 8.00 16.82 3.00
N ALA A 126 8.63 16.98 1.83
CA ALA A 126 9.01 15.88 0.96
C ALA A 126 10.08 14.99 1.62
N ALA A 127 11.08 15.60 2.26
CA ALA A 127 12.12 14.88 2.99
C ALA A 127 11.53 14.10 4.19
N TRP A 128 10.62 14.73 4.93
CA TRP A 128 9.92 14.10 6.04
C TRP A 128 9.04 12.92 5.57
N SER A 129 8.24 13.13 4.51
CA SER A 129 7.37 12.09 3.93
C SER A 129 8.19 10.88 3.50
N ALA A 130 9.32 11.11 2.80
CA ALA A 130 10.23 10.05 2.41
C ALA A 130 10.81 9.29 3.63
N ALA A 131 11.21 10.00 4.68
CA ALA A 131 11.71 9.39 5.91
C ALA A 131 10.65 8.55 6.64
N GLN A 132 9.38 8.99 6.58
CA GLN A 132 8.24 8.25 7.14
C GLN A 132 7.71 7.14 6.22
N ARG A 133 8.29 6.96 5.02
CA ARG A 133 7.76 6.07 3.97
C ARG A 133 6.29 6.40 3.65
N ALA A 134 5.98 7.68 3.62
CA ALA A 134 4.70 8.21 3.20
C ALA A 134 4.81 8.75 1.77
N GLU A 135 3.75 8.58 1.00
CA GLU A 135 3.63 9.16 -0.33
C GLU A 135 3.02 10.55 -0.21
N LEU A 136 3.71 11.56 -0.77
CA LEU A 136 3.23 12.94 -0.83
C LEU A 136 2.47 13.16 -2.14
N LEU A 137 1.23 13.60 -2.04
CA LEU A 137 0.30 13.78 -3.16
C LEU A 137 -0.25 15.22 -3.15
N ALA A 138 -0.33 15.83 -4.33
CA ALA A 138 -1.04 17.09 -4.54
C ALA A 138 -2.49 16.79 -4.92
N TRP A 139 -3.45 17.22 -4.10
CA TRP A 139 -4.88 16.91 -4.25
C TRP A 139 -5.54 17.72 -5.37
N ARG A 140 -5.12 18.97 -5.56
CA ARG A 140 -5.53 19.85 -6.67
C ARG A 140 -4.37 20.18 -7.60
N GLY A 141 -3.37 19.31 -7.65
CA GLY A 141 -2.18 19.48 -8.48
C GLY A 141 -2.49 19.58 -9.97
N ALA A 142 -1.57 20.20 -10.72
CA ALA A 142 -1.68 20.23 -12.17
C ALA A 142 -1.48 18.83 -12.78
N PRO A 143 -2.18 18.47 -13.88
CA PRO A 143 -1.93 17.21 -14.58
C PRO A 143 -0.44 17.04 -14.94
N PRO A 144 0.11 15.81 -14.90
CA PRO A 144 -0.60 14.52 -14.87
C PRO A 144 -0.88 13.96 -13.47
N ASP A 145 -0.54 14.68 -12.41
CA ASP A 145 -0.57 14.18 -11.04
C ASP A 145 -2.00 14.29 -10.45
N ASP A 146 -2.89 13.38 -10.83
CA ASP A 146 -4.22 13.25 -10.22
C ASP A 146 -4.11 12.61 -8.83
N GLY A 147 -3.88 13.46 -7.82
CA GLY A 147 -3.73 13.05 -6.43
C GLY A 147 -4.87 12.17 -5.90
N PRO A 148 -6.14 12.52 -6.14
CA PRO A 148 -7.28 11.67 -5.79
C PRO A 148 -7.20 10.27 -6.40
N GLU A 149 -6.95 10.15 -7.71
CA GLU A 149 -6.81 8.84 -8.36
C GLU A 149 -5.62 8.06 -7.79
N ARG A 150 -4.48 8.70 -7.60
CA ARG A 150 -3.29 8.05 -7.04
C ARG A 150 -3.50 7.57 -5.60
N ALA A 151 -4.21 8.33 -4.78
CA ALA A 151 -4.57 7.94 -3.43
C ALA A 151 -5.50 6.71 -3.44
N ARG A 152 -6.48 6.68 -4.35
CA ARG A 152 -7.35 5.51 -4.55
C ARG A 152 -6.52 4.30 -4.97
N ASP A 153 -5.61 4.43 -5.94
CA ASP A 153 -4.75 3.34 -6.38
C ASP A 153 -3.93 2.75 -5.24
N ALA A 154 -3.33 3.59 -4.40
CA ALA A 154 -2.56 3.15 -3.24
C ALA A 154 -3.42 2.34 -2.25
N LEU A 155 -4.67 2.77 -2.01
CA LEU A 155 -5.61 2.08 -1.13
C LEU A 155 -6.16 0.79 -1.77
N HIS A 156 -6.41 0.77 -3.08
CA HIS A 156 -6.82 -0.43 -3.82
C HIS A 156 -5.70 -1.47 -3.96
N ALA A 157 -4.43 -1.04 -3.98
CA ALA A 157 -3.28 -1.95 -4.00
C ALA A 157 -3.03 -2.62 -2.63
N HIS A 158 -3.56 -2.05 -1.55
CA HIS A 158 -3.39 -2.61 -0.21
C HIS A 158 -4.20 -3.90 0.01
N VAL A 159 -3.66 -4.82 0.81
CA VAL A 159 -4.26 -6.12 1.12
C VAL A 159 -5.04 -5.99 2.44
N TRP A 160 -6.31 -5.63 2.33
CA TRP A 160 -7.16 -5.34 3.49
C TRP A 160 -7.51 -6.57 4.34
N PRO A 161 -7.48 -6.46 5.68
CA PRO A 161 -8.02 -7.48 6.57
C PRO A 161 -9.49 -7.78 6.24
N GLY A 162 -9.82 -9.06 6.12
CA GLY A 162 -11.19 -9.49 5.81
C GLY A 162 -11.62 -9.30 4.35
N LEU A 163 -10.69 -9.01 3.42
CA LEU A 163 -11.01 -8.96 2.00
C LEU A 163 -11.58 -10.31 1.51
N GLN A 164 -12.53 -10.22 0.60
CA GLN A 164 -13.14 -11.35 -0.10
C GLN A 164 -12.63 -11.35 -1.54
N ARG A 165 -11.85 -12.37 -1.92
CA ARG A 165 -11.37 -12.49 -3.30
C ARG A 165 -12.53 -12.72 -4.25
N GLU A 166 -12.59 -11.92 -5.31
CA GLU A 166 -13.56 -12.18 -6.37
C GLU A 166 -13.13 -13.40 -7.18
N GLY A 167 -14.10 -14.25 -7.50
CA GLY A 167 -13.89 -15.56 -8.10
C GLY A 167 -13.31 -15.51 -9.50
N ARG A 168 -11.98 -15.49 -9.59
CA ARG A 168 -11.27 -16.51 -10.36
C ARG A 168 -10.35 -17.16 -9.37
N ALA A 169 -10.62 -18.42 -9.04
CA ALA A 169 -9.54 -19.32 -8.68
C ALA A 169 -8.62 -19.35 -9.90
N ALA A 170 -7.71 -18.37 -10.01
CA ALA A 170 -6.39 -18.66 -10.51
C ALA A 170 -5.92 -19.71 -9.52
N ARG A 171 -6.22 -20.98 -9.85
CA ARG A 171 -5.33 -22.07 -9.52
C ARG A 171 -3.99 -21.50 -9.93
N LEU A 172 -3.21 -21.04 -8.94
CA LEU A 172 -1.78 -21.11 -9.09
C LEU A 172 -1.56 -22.51 -9.67
N PRO A 173 -0.88 -22.67 -10.82
CA PRO A 173 -0.41 -24.01 -11.17
C PRO A 173 0.25 -24.51 -9.89
N PRO A 174 -0.15 -25.68 -9.37
CA PRO A 174 0.23 -26.11 -8.04
C PRO A 174 1.75 -25.96 -7.99
N LEU A 175 2.22 -24.98 -7.22
CA LEU A 175 3.63 -24.90 -6.86
C LEU A 175 3.82 -26.16 -6.06
N LEU A 176 4.37 -27.16 -6.77
CA LEU A 176 4.67 -28.51 -6.36
C LEU A 176 3.89 -28.88 -5.11
N SER A 177 2.69 -29.43 -5.33
CA SER A 177 2.05 -30.28 -4.35
C SER A 177 3.16 -31.07 -3.68
N SER A 178 3.38 -30.79 -2.40
CA SER A 178 4.15 -31.65 -1.53
C SER A 178 3.46 -33.00 -1.67
N GLU A 179 4.01 -33.82 -2.58
CA GLU A 179 3.60 -35.18 -2.75
C GLU A 179 3.93 -35.80 -1.40
N SER A 180 2.86 -35.96 -0.65
CA SER A 180 2.72 -36.88 0.44
C SER A 180 3.46 -38.16 0.07
N TRP A 181 4.74 -38.25 0.43
CA TRP A 181 5.55 -39.44 0.34
C TRP A 181 5.01 -40.44 1.34
N SER A 182 3.95 -41.12 0.91
CA SER A 182 3.59 -42.41 1.46
C SER A 182 4.73 -43.35 1.13
N SER A 183 5.48 -43.66 2.18
CA SER A 183 6.56 -44.63 2.23
C SER A 183 6.22 -45.90 1.42
N SER A 184 7.05 -46.18 0.42
CA SER A 184 7.24 -47.53 -0.12
C SER A 184 8.69 -47.61 -0.55
N GLY A 185 9.46 -48.36 0.23
CA GLY A 185 10.90 -48.47 0.13
C GLY A 185 11.38 -48.97 -1.22
N GLY A 186 12.42 -48.30 -1.71
CA GLY A 186 13.26 -48.70 -2.84
C GLY A 186 14.54 -47.91 -2.72
N SER A 187 15.55 -48.51 -2.12
CA SER A 187 16.92 -48.00 -2.00
C SER A 187 17.54 -47.76 -3.37
N ASP A 188 17.95 -46.53 -3.66
CA ASP A 188 18.97 -46.23 -4.68
C ASP A 188 19.78 -44.99 -4.24
N GLU A 189 20.94 -45.21 -3.62
CA GLU A 189 21.83 -44.19 -3.04
C GLU A 189 22.76 -43.55 -4.10
N SER A 190 22.30 -43.36 -5.34
CA SER A 190 23.13 -42.81 -6.43
C SER A 190 22.61 -41.53 -7.08
N ASP A 191 21.43 -41.02 -6.72
CA ASP A 191 20.85 -39.80 -7.29
C ASP A 191 20.84 -38.58 -6.33
N SER A 192 21.19 -38.74 -5.05
CA SER A 192 21.08 -37.65 -4.06
C SER A 192 22.13 -36.55 -4.24
N GLU A 193 23.36 -36.89 -4.64
CA GLU A 193 24.42 -35.89 -4.84
C GLU A 193 24.15 -35.02 -6.08
N ALA A 194 23.53 -35.58 -7.12
CA ALA A 194 23.19 -34.84 -8.34
C ALA A 194 22.00 -33.88 -8.14
N GLU A 195 21.04 -34.24 -7.25
CA GLU A 195 19.97 -33.34 -6.83
C GLU A 195 20.47 -32.23 -5.91
N GLU A 196 21.37 -32.56 -4.98
CA GLU A 196 21.97 -31.58 -4.07
C GLU A 196 22.83 -30.55 -4.83
N LEU A 197 23.63 -30.99 -5.82
CA LEU A 197 24.38 -30.09 -6.69
C LEU A 197 23.46 -29.17 -7.51
N ARG A 198 22.34 -29.69 -8.05
CA ARG A 198 21.34 -28.87 -8.76
C ARG A 198 20.65 -27.86 -7.83
N ALA A 199 20.38 -28.23 -6.58
CA ALA A 199 19.79 -27.34 -5.59
C ALA A 199 20.75 -26.21 -5.18
N VAL A 200 22.05 -26.50 -5.07
CA VAL A 200 23.09 -25.50 -4.79
C VAL A 200 23.25 -24.55 -5.97
N GLU A 201 23.31 -25.04 -7.21
CA GLU A 201 23.38 -24.20 -8.41
C GLU A 201 22.14 -23.28 -8.53
N GLN A 202 20.94 -23.79 -8.21
CA GLN A 202 19.72 -22.98 -8.17
C GLN A 202 19.74 -21.93 -7.05
N ALA A 203 20.27 -22.28 -5.87
CA ALA A 203 20.39 -21.34 -4.75
C ALA A 203 21.41 -20.23 -5.05
N GLU A 204 22.51 -20.55 -5.71
CA GLU A 204 23.52 -19.57 -6.15
C GLU A 204 22.98 -18.66 -7.26
N ALA A 205 22.25 -19.22 -8.23
CA ALA A 205 21.57 -18.43 -9.26
C ALA A 205 20.53 -17.47 -8.66
N PHE A 206 19.78 -17.94 -7.67
CA PHE A 206 18.80 -17.11 -6.94
C PHE A 206 19.48 -16.02 -6.10
N ALA A 207 20.59 -16.33 -5.42
CA ALA A 207 21.38 -15.35 -4.68
C ALA A 207 22.00 -14.28 -5.59
N ALA A 208 22.50 -14.67 -6.77
CA ALA A 208 22.99 -13.74 -7.78
C ALA A 208 21.86 -12.84 -8.31
N ALA A 209 20.66 -13.40 -8.51
CA ALA A 209 19.50 -12.66 -8.96
C ALA A 209 19.01 -11.65 -7.89
N LEU A 210 19.01 -12.02 -6.61
CA LEU A 210 18.76 -11.09 -5.49
C LEU A 210 19.81 -9.99 -5.39
N GLY A 211 21.08 -10.30 -5.64
CA GLY A 211 22.16 -9.32 -5.72
C GLY A 211 21.94 -8.29 -6.84
N SER A 212 21.46 -8.74 -8.01
CA SER A 212 21.10 -7.85 -9.11
C SER A 212 19.89 -6.96 -8.80
N LEU A 213 18.91 -7.48 -8.04
CA LEU A 213 17.76 -6.72 -7.55
C LEU A 213 18.18 -5.62 -6.57
N GLY A 214 19.13 -5.92 -5.68
CA GLY A 214 19.74 -4.94 -4.78
C GLY A 214 20.50 -3.84 -5.51
N ALA A 215 21.23 -4.18 -6.59
CA ALA A 215 21.92 -3.21 -7.43
C ALA A 215 20.95 -2.33 -8.24
N ALA A 216 19.86 -2.90 -8.76
CA ALA A 216 18.81 -2.16 -9.44
C ALA A 216 18.06 -1.22 -8.48
N ALA A 217 17.76 -1.65 -7.26
CA ALA A 217 17.17 -0.80 -6.23
C ALA A 217 18.11 0.32 -5.74
N ALA A 218 19.43 0.07 -5.76
CA ALA A 218 20.45 1.06 -5.41
C ALA A 218 20.70 2.08 -6.55
N ALA A 219 20.40 1.72 -7.80
CA ALA A 219 20.47 2.61 -8.97
C ALA A 219 19.25 3.56 -9.08
N ARG A 220 18.45 3.68 -8.01
CA ARG A 220 17.32 4.60 -7.90
C ARG A 220 17.79 6.03 -8.24
N PRO A 221 17.22 6.70 -9.27
CA PRO A 221 17.51 8.10 -9.53
C PRO A 221 17.08 8.97 -8.33
N PRO A 222 17.78 10.07 -8.05
CA PRO A 222 17.42 10.97 -6.95
C PRO A 222 15.97 11.43 -7.11
N ALA A 223 15.23 11.43 -6.00
CA ALA A 223 13.81 11.77 -5.99
C ALA A 223 13.61 13.16 -6.63
N GLY A 224 12.85 13.20 -7.73
CA GLY A 224 12.51 14.44 -8.44
C GLY A 224 13.29 14.73 -9.75
N ALA A 225 14.25 13.90 -10.16
CA ALA A 225 15.07 14.21 -11.34
C ALA A 225 14.70 13.46 -12.64
N GLY A 226 13.74 12.54 -12.60
CA GLY A 226 13.40 11.71 -13.76
C GLY A 226 12.09 12.13 -14.43
N SER A 227 12.15 12.35 -15.74
CA SER A 227 10.95 12.44 -16.58
C SER A 227 10.06 11.21 -16.38
N GLY A 228 8.74 11.31 -16.60
CA GLY A 228 7.80 10.20 -16.36
C GLY A 228 8.21 8.88 -17.05
N THR A 229 8.90 8.97 -18.18
CA THR A 229 9.49 7.85 -18.92
C THR A 229 10.64 7.18 -18.17
N GLU A 230 11.54 7.93 -17.53
CA GLU A 230 12.67 7.36 -16.77
C GLU A 230 12.20 6.60 -15.51
N ARG A 231 11.10 7.06 -14.89
CA ARG A 231 10.48 6.35 -13.77
C ARG A 231 9.84 5.04 -14.22
N LEU A 232 9.21 5.03 -15.39
CA LEU A 232 8.62 3.84 -16.00
C LEU A 232 9.71 2.83 -16.40
N ASP A 233 10.77 3.28 -17.07
CA ASP A 233 11.89 2.43 -17.50
C ASP A 233 12.59 1.77 -16.29
N HIS A 234 12.74 2.52 -15.18
CA HIS A 234 13.31 1.99 -13.95
C HIS A 234 12.38 0.95 -13.28
N ALA A 235 11.08 1.21 -13.25
CA ALA A 235 10.10 0.26 -12.73
C ALA A 235 10.05 -1.01 -13.57
N GLU A 236 10.13 -0.88 -14.90
CA GLU A 236 10.17 -2.01 -15.83
C GLU A 236 11.44 -2.84 -15.62
N ALA A 237 12.60 -2.21 -15.48
CA ALA A 237 13.86 -2.90 -15.19
C ALA A 237 13.82 -3.68 -13.85
N LEU A 238 13.18 -3.12 -12.82
CA LEU A 238 13.00 -3.78 -11.53
C LEU A 238 12.09 -5.00 -11.63
N VAL A 239 10.97 -4.88 -12.36
CA VAL A 239 10.04 -6.00 -12.59
C VAL A 239 10.71 -7.09 -13.43
N GLN A 240 11.43 -6.73 -14.48
CA GLN A 240 12.17 -7.69 -15.30
C GLN A 240 13.25 -8.43 -14.50
N ALA A 241 14.01 -7.73 -13.65
CA ALA A 241 14.99 -8.35 -12.78
C ALA A 241 14.34 -9.32 -11.78
N PHE A 242 13.18 -8.94 -11.22
CA PHE A 242 12.41 -9.81 -10.33
C PHE A 242 11.84 -11.05 -11.04
N CYS A 243 11.28 -10.88 -12.24
CA CYS A 243 10.77 -11.99 -13.06
C CYS A 243 11.88 -12.97 -13.45
N ARG A 244 13.06 -12.48 -13.85
CA ARG A 244 14.24 -13.32 -14.11
C ARG A 244 14.72 -14.05 -12.86
N ALA A 245 14.70 -13.40 -11.70
CA ALA A 245 15.04 -14.04 -10.42
C ALA A 245 14.10 -15.20 -10.06
N LEU A 246 12.85 -15.14 -10.52
CA LEU A 246 11.86 -16.20 -10.36
C LEU A 246 11.90 -17.27 -11.49
N GLY A 247 12.83 -17.16 -12.44
CA GLY A 247 12.97 -18.09 -13.55
C GLY A 247 11.97 -17.88 -14.70
N TYR A 248 11.32 -16.72 -14.78
CA TYR A 248 10.47 -16.36 -15.90
C TYR A 248 11.27 -15.62 -16.99
N ASP A 249 11.18 -16.11 -18.23
CA ASP A 249 11.74 -15.43 -19.39
C ASP A 249 10.65 -14.60 -20.09
N MET A 250 10.83 -13.27 -20.05
CA MET A 250 9.84 -12.31 -20.58
C MET A 250 9.95 -12.12 -22.09
N ASP A 251 11.00 -12.63 -22.74
CA ASP A 251 11.19 -12.57 -24.20
C ASP A 251 10.33 -13.60 -24.97
N SER A 252 9.50 -14.36 -24.24
CA SER A 252 8.62 -15.43 -24.77
C SER A 252 7.17 -14.98 -25.04
N CYS A 253 6.86 -13.69 -24.92
CA CYS A 253 5.51 -13.12 -25.12
C CYS A 253 5.44 -12.22 -26.35
#